data_AF-A0A7X8DK39-F1
#
_entry.id   AF-A0A7X8DK39-F1
#
_cell.length_a   1.000
_cell.length_b   1.000
_cell.length_c   1.000
_cell.angle_alpha   90.00
_cell.angle_beta   90.00
_cell.angle_gamma   90.00
#
_symmetry.space_group_name_H-M   'P 1'
#
loop_
_entity.id
_entity.type
_entity.pdbx_description
1 polymer ?
#
loop_
_entity_poly.entity_id
_entity_poly.type
_entity_poly.pdbx_seq_one_letter_code
_entity_poly.pdbx_strand_id
1 'polypeptide(L)'
;MDATITINELFSFVIYLLGIGLLFYLIMLIRNINGVVVKARRIIDVHEKDIDAALKEVPDIVSNTGDILENVNHITNDTRELVEKTSPDITDIIGNVNSISKKTDSIGDRILESIELITESVFDAAYAIEDNIRSISDYAYLVLEVIDVIKNTLKRK
;
A
#
# COMPACT_ATOMS: atom_id res chain seq x y z
N MET A 1 -34.08 -30.83 49.54
CA MET A 1 -34.94 -30.44 48.41
C MET A 1 -34.12 -30.69 47.17
N ASP A 2 -34.34 -31.81 46.48
CA ASP A 2 -33.64 -32.11 45.23
C ASP A 2 -34.33 -31.35 44.10
N ALA A 3 -33.66 -30.35 43.55
CA ALA A 3 -34.13 -29.63 42.39
C ALA A 3 -33.91 -30.49 41.14
N THR A 4 -34.97 -31.08 40.60
CA THR A 4 -34.90 -31.84 39.35
C THR A 4 -35.01 -30.85 38.19
N ILE A 5 -33.90 -30.56 37.52
CA ILE A 5 -33.88 -29.73 36.32
C ILE A 5 -34.46 -30.54 35.16
N THR A 6 -35.43 -29.97 34.44
CA THR A 6 -35.98 -30.58 33.24
C THR A 6 -34.98 -30.46 32.09
N ILE A 7 -34.86 -31.47 31.23
CA ILE A 7 -33.94 -31.45 30.07
C ILE A 7 -34.11 -30.20 29.19
N ASN A 8 -35.35 -29.73 29.04
CA ASN A 8 -35.67 -28.52 28.27
C ASN A 8 -35.16 -27.23 28.93
N GLU A 9 -35.13 -27.16 30.26
CA GLU A 9 -34.60 -26.02 31.02
C GLU A 9 -33.08 -26.00 30.94
N LEU A 10 -32.43 -27.15 31.09
CA LEU A 10 -30.98 -27.30 30.90
C LEU A 10 -30.57 -26.87 29.48
N PHE A 11 -31.32 -27.31 28.47
CA PHE A 11 -31.04 -26.98 27.07
C PHE A 11 -31.22 -25.48 26.78
N SER A 12 -32.29 -24.86 27.31
CA SER A 12 -32.53 -23.42 27.17
C SER A 12 -31.45 -22.58 27.87
N PHE A 13 -30.97 -23.04 29.01
CA PHE A 13 -29.86 -22.42 29.73
C PHE A 13 -28.56 -22.42 28.90
N VAL A 14 -28.23 -23.54 28.24
CA VAL A 14 -27.06 -23.65 27.35
C VAL A 14 -27.18 -22.70 26.15
N ILE A 15 -28.34 -22.60 25.50
CA ILE A 15 -28.56 -21.65 24.40
C ILE A 15 -28.41 -20.21 24.87
N TYR A 16 -28.87 -19.88 26.07
CA TYR A 16 -28.75 -18.53 26.63
C TYR A 16 -27.27 -18.15 26.84
N LEU A 17 -26.47 -19.08 27.38
CA LEU A 17 -25.02 -18.92 27.53
C LEU A 17 -24.32 -18.73 26.17
N LEU A 18 -24.67 -19.54 25.17
CA LEU A 18 -24.15 -19.39 23.81
C LEU A 18 -24.54 -18.05 23.18
N GLY A 19 -25.76 -17.59 23.40
CA GLY A 19 -26.24 -16.29 22.92
C GLY A 19 -25.42 -15.12 23.49
N ILE A 20 -25.14 -15.13 24.80
CA ILE A 20 -24.30 -14.10 25.44
C ILE A 20 -22.86 -14.17 24.89
N GLY A 21 -22.31 -15.38 24.73
CA GLY A 21 -20.99 -15.58 24.14
C GLY A 21 -20.91 -15.03 22.71
N LEU A 22 -21.93 -15.31 21.89
CA LEU A 22 -22.04 -14.81 20.51
C LEU A 22 -22.12 -13.27 20.47
N LEU A 23 -22.88 -12.66 21.37
CA LEU A 23 -22.97 -11.19 21.47
C LEU A 23 -21.61 -10.57 21.84
N PHE A 24 -20.88 -11.15 22.79
CA PHE A 24 -19.54 -10.67 23.15
C PHE A 24 -18.57 -10.79 21.96
N TYR A 25 -18.64 -11.90 21.23
CA TYR A 25 -17.81 -12.15 20.06
C TYR A 25 -18.13 -11.20 18.89
N LEU A 26 -19.41 -10.90 18.65
CA LEU A 26 -19.85 -9.91 17.68
C LEU A 26 -19.30 -8.51 17.98
N ILE A 27 -19.27 -8.10 19.25
CA ILE A 27 -18.67 -6.83 19.67
C ILE A 27 -17.17 -6.83 19.35
N MET A 28 -16.47 -7.95 19.59
CA MET A 28 -15.04 -8.09 19.27
C MET A 28 -14.79 -7.98 17.76
N LEU A 29 -15.62 -8.62 16.94
CA LEU A 29 -15.54 -8.57 15.47
C LEU A 29 -15.75 -7.14 14.94
N ILE A 30 -16.74 -6.40 15.44
CA ILE A 30 -16.96 -5.00 15.06
C ILE A 30 -15.77 -4.11 15.44
N ARG A 31 -15.17 -4.33 16.62
CA ARG A 31 -13.96 -3.60 17.05
C ARG A 31 -12.78 -3.89 16.12
N ASN A 32 -12.62 -5.15 15.70
CA ASN A 32 -11.55 -5.53 14.79
C ASN A 32 -11.74 -4.87 13.42
N ILE A 33 -12.96 -4.92 12.86
CA ILE A 33 -13.31 -4.23 11.60
C ILE A 33 -13.00 -2.73 11.68
N ASN A 34 -13.41 -2.05 12.75
CA ASN A 34 -13.09 -0.64 12.94
C ASN A 34 -11.58 -0.38 12.97
N GLY A 35 -10.80 -1.28 13.60
CA GLY A 35 -9.35 -1.21 13.60
C GLY A 35 -8.74 -1.31 12.19
N VAL A 36 -9.24 -2.24 11.37
CA VAL A 36 -8.80 -2.41 9.98
C VAL A 36 -9.17 -1.21 9.13
N VAL A 37 -10.40 -0.69 9.24
CA VAL A 37 -10.84 0.50 8.49
C VAL A 37 -9.99 1.72 8.84
N VAL A 38 -9.66 1.92 10.11
CA VAL A 38 -8.82 3.04 10.55
C VAL A 38 -7.37 2.88 10.06
N LYS A 39 -6.80 1.67 10.16
CA LYS A 39 -5.45 1.40 9.65
C LYS A 39 -5.37 1.57 8.14
N ALA A 40 -6.34 1.04 7.39
CA ALA A 40 -6.43 1.17 5.94
C ALA A 40 -6.50 2.64 5.52
N ARG A 41 -7.36 3.45 6.15
CA ARG A 41 -7.42 4.90 5.89
C ARG A 41 -6.10 5.60 6.16
N ARG A 42 -5.43 5.31 7.28
CA ARG A 42 -4.14 5.94 7.60
C ARG A 42 -3.05 5.55 6.59
N ILE A 43 -2.98 4.28 6.23
CA ILE A 43 -2.01 3.79 5.25
C ILE A 43 -2.27 4.45 3.90
N ILE A 44 -3.52 4.51 3.46
CA ILE A 44 -3.88 5.19 2.20
C ILE A 44 -3.54 6.69 2.26
N ASP A 45 -3.95 7.41 3.32
CA ASP A 45 -3.72 8.86 3.45
C ASP A 45 -2.23 9.25 3.44
N VAL A 46 -1.35 8.41 4.03
CA VAL A 46 0.09 8.66 4.05
C VAL A 46 0.69 8.43 2.66
N HIS A 47 0.41 7.28 2.05
CA HIS A 47 0.97 6.96 0.74
C HIS A 47 0.41 7.86 -0.36
N GLU A 48 -0.88 8.22 -0.32
CA GLU A 48 -1.50 9.11 -1.31
C GLU A 48 -0.82 10.48 -1.34
N LYS A 49 -0.46 11.04 -0.17
CA LYS A 49 0.26 12.32 -0.09
C LYS A 49 1.68 12.24 -0.64
N ASP A 50 2.42 11.18 -0.29
CA ASP A 50 3.79 11.00 -0.75
C ASP A 50 3.84 10.74 -2.27
N ILE A 51 2.85 9.99 -2.78
CA ILE A 51 2.67 9.72 -4.21
C ILE A 51 2.29 10.97 -4.99
N ASP A 52 1.32 11.76 -4.51
CA ASP A 52 0.88 12.99 -5.19
C ASP A 52 2.00 14.04 -5.24
N ALA A 53 2.76 14.18 -4.15
CA ALA A 53 3.93 15.05 -4.12
C ALA A 53 4.99 14.61 -5.14
N ALA A 54 5.34 13.32 -5.17
CA ALA A 54 6.32 12.78 -6.12
C ALA A 54 5.85 12.91 -7.58
N LEU A 55 4.62 12.48 -7.89
CA LEU A 55 4.06 12.53 -9.24
C LEU A 55 3.90 13.96 -9.78
N LYS A 56 3.75 14.95 -8.91
CA LYS A 56 3.68 16.35 -9.32
C LYS A 56 5.05 16.94 -9.69
N GLU A 57 6.12 16.47 -9.06
CA GLU A 57 7.49 16.93 -9.36
C GLU A 57 8.10 16.20 -10.56
N VAL A 58 7.68 14.96 -10.85
CA VAL A 58 8.23 14.16 -11.95
C VAL A 58 8.14 14.85 -13.33
N PRO A 59 7.00 15.40 -13.78
CA PRO A 59 6.91 16.05 -15.09
C PRO A 59 7.82 17.27 -15.22
N ASP A 60 7.91 18.10 -14.18
CA ASP A 60 8.75 19.29 -14.17
C ASP A 60 10.23 18.91 -14.20
N ILE A 61 10.64 17.87 -13.47
CA ILE A 61 12.02 17.38 -13.49
C ILE A 61 12.34 16.76 -14.86
N VAL A 62 11.45 15.95 -15.44
CA VAL A 62 11.64 15.32 -16.76
C VAL A 62 11.71 16.37 -17.87
N SER A 63 10.85 17.39 -17.85
CA SER A 63 10.88 18.51 -18.80
C SER A 63 12.20 19.27 -18.73
N ASN A 64 12.59 19.72 -17.53
CA ASN A 64 13.84 20.47 -17.34
C ASN A 64 15.08 19.62 -17.72
N THR A 65 15.04 18.31 -17.47
CA THR A 65 16.09 17.35 -17.83
C THR A 65 16.20 17.23 -19.36
N GLY A 66 15.07 17.16 -20.06
CA GLY A 66 15.00 17.16 -21.52
C GLY A 66 15.61 18.44 -22.13
N ASP A 67 15.22 19.60 -21.62
CA ASP A 67 15.74 20.90 -22.08
C ASP A 67 17.26 21.03 -21.82
N ILE A 68 17.74 20.54 -20.67
CA ILE A 68 19.18 20.50 -20.37
C ILE A 68 19.91 19.60 -21.36
N LEU A 69 19.37 18.42 -21.68
CA LEU A 69 19.99 17.48 -22.61
C LEU A 69 20.04 18.04 -24.04
N GLU A 70 18.98 18.71 -24.49
CA GLU A 70 18.96 19.39 -25.78
C GLU A 70 20.01 20.50 -25.86
N ASN A 71 20.09 21.35 -24.85
CA ASN A 71 21.12 22.41 -24.76
C ASN A 71 22.55 21.83 -24.72
N VAL A 72 22.76 20.76 -23.96
CA VAL A 72 24.05 20.04 -23.87
C VAL A 72 24.44 19.44 -25.22
N ASN A 73 23.48 18.87 -25.96
CA ASN A 73 23.72 18.35 -27.32
C ASN A 73 24.08 19.46 -28.31
N HIS A 74 23.38 20.59 -28.26
CA HIS A 74 23.72 21.77 -29.06
C HIS A 74 25.13 22.29 -28.76
N ILE A 75 25.44 22.49 -27.48
CA ILE A 75 26.77 22.92 -27.04
C ILE A 75 27.83 21.91 -27.50
N THR A 76 27.59 20.61 -27.36
CA THR A 76 28.53 19.56 -27.81
C THR A 76 28.81 19.66 -29.29
N ASN A 77 27.77 19.82 -30.12
CA ASN A 77 27.92 19.92 -31.58
C ASN A 77 28.67 21.19 -31.99
N ASP A 78 28.28 22.35 -31.45
CA ASP A 78 28.94 23.63 -31.73
C ASP A 78 30.41 23.60 -31.28
N THR A 79 30.67 23.00 -30.12
CA THR A 79 32.01 22.84 -29.56
C THR A 79 32.86 21.89 -30.40
N ARG A 80 32.28 20.79 -30.89
CA ARG A 80 32.97 19.85 -31.79
C ARG A 80 33.35 20.49 -33.12
N GLU A 81 32.47 21.32 -33.68
CA GLU A 81 32.76 22.08 -34.90
C GLU A 81 33.86 23.14 -34.68
N LEU A 82 33.96 23.69 -33.47
CA LEU A 82 35.03 24.60 -33.04
C LEU A 82 36.36 23.88 -32.78
N VAL A 83 36.35 22.67 -32.21
CA VAL A 83 37.55 21.82 -32.03
C VAL A 83 38.19 21.46 -33.37
N GLU A 84 37.38 21.13 -34.37
CA GLU A 84 37.87 20.89 -35.73
C GLU A 84 38.57 22.12 -36.32
N LYS A 85 38.29 23.32 -35.78
CA LYS A 85 38.84 24.60 -36.24
C LYS A 85 39.92 25.19 -35.31
N THR A 86 40.04 24.83 -34.02
CA THR A 86 40.97 25.48 -33.07
C THR A 86 41.29 24.66 -31.80
N SER A 87 42.60 24.50 -31.50
CA SER A 87 43.32 24.23 -30.21
C SER A 87 42.82 23.18 -29.17
N PRO A 88 43.74 22.53 -28.39
CA PRO A 88 43.43 21.53 -27.36
C PRO A 88 42.55 21.94 -26.17
N ASP A 89 42.44 23.23 -25.82
CA ASP A 89 41.75 23.71 -24.59
C ASP A 89 40.24 23.40 -24.56
N ILE A 90 39.65 23.06 -25.71
CA ILE A 90 38.22 22.76 -25.84
C ILE A 90 37.90 21.31 -25.45
N THR A 91 38.90 20.43 -25.38
CA THR A 91 38.74 19.01 -25.00
C THR A 91 38.14 18.86 -23.59
N ASP A 92 38.54 19.74 -22.66
CA ASP A 92 38.03 19.74 -21.27
C ASP A 92 36.55 20.16 -21.21
N ILE A 93 36.11 21.05 -22.09
CA ILE A 93 34.71 21.47 -22.19
C ILE A 93 33.85 20.28 -22.66
N ILE A 94 34.29 19.55 -23.70
CA ILE A 94 33.59 18.34 -24.17
C ILE A 94 33.53 17.28 -23.06
N GLY A 95 34.61 17.11 -22.28
CA GLY A 95 34.63 16.22 -21.13
C GLY A 95 33.58 16.58 -20.07
N ASN A 96 33.49 17.87 -19.72
CA ASN A 96 32.50 18.37 -18.77
C ASN A 96 31.06 18.22 -19.29
N VAL A 97 30.81 18.50 -20.56
CA VAL A 97 29.47 18.36 -21.17
C VAL A 97 29.01 16.91 -21.21
N ASN A 98 29.90 15.96 -21.55
CA ASN A 98 29.62 14.53 -21.43
C ASN A 98 29.33 14.10 -19.99
N SER A 99 30.01 14.69 -19.00
CA SER A 99 29.74 14.39 -17.60
C SER A 99 28.37 14.91 -17.13
N ILE A 100 27.93 16.06 -17.66
CA ILE A 100 26.59 16.61 -17.42
C ILE A 100 25.53 15.71 -18.05
N SER A 101 25.69 15.31 -19.31
CA SER A 101 24.78 14.36 -19.98
C SER A 101 24.60 13.06 -19.19
N LYS A 102 25.70 12.44 -18.73
CA LYS A 102 25.63 11.22 -17.90
C LYS A 102 24.91 11.45 -16.56
N LYS A 103 25.10 12.63 -15.96
CA LYS A 103 24.45 12.97 -14.69
C LYS A 103 22.95 13.20 -14.90
N THR A 104 22.57 13.79 -16.03
CA THR A 104 21.19 13.95 -16.47
C THR A 104 20.50 12.61 -16.71
N ASP A 105 21.15 11.66 -17.38
CA ASP A 105 20.62 10.30 -17.56
C ASP A 105 20.37 9.61 -16.19
N SER A 106 21.31 9.77 -15.25
CA SER A 106 21.16 9.22 -13.89
C SER A 106 20.01 9.80 -13.08
N ILE A 107 19.50 11.00 -13.42
CA ILE A 107 18.32 11.58 -12.77
C ILE A 107 17.06 10.84 -13.22
N GLY A 108 16.97 10.46 -14.49
CA GLY A 108 15.88 9.65 -15.02
C GLY A 108 15.80 8.28 -14.33
N ASP A 109 16.95 7.61 -14.17
CA ASP A 109 17.03 6.33 -13.47
C ASP A 109 16.55 6.43 -12.00
N ARG A 110 16.94 7.51 -11.30
CA ARG A 110 16.52 7.75 -9.91
C ARG A 110 15.01 8.03 -9.76
N ILE A 111 14.38 8.62 -10.77
CA ILE A 111 12.93 8.80 -10.80
C ILE A 111 12.22 7.45 -10.94
N LEU A 112 12.71 6.60 -11.84
CA LEU A 112 12.17 5.25 -12.03
C LEU A 112 12.31 4.40 -10.75
N GLU A 113 13.47 4.48 -10.09
CA GLU A 113 13.71 3.82 -8.79
C GLU A 113 12.74 4.34 -7.70
N SER A 114 12.46 5.65 -7.68
CA SER A 114 11.51 6.22 -6.71
C SER A 114 10.07 5.74 -6.95
N ILE A 115 9.66 5.57 -8.20
CA ILE A 115 8.35 4.99 -8.58
C ILE A 115 8.26 3.52 -8.17
N GLU A 116 9.35 2.77 -8.30
CA GLU A 116 9.43 1.36 -7.86
C GLU A 116 9.28 1.25 -6.34
N LEU A 117 9.98 2.07 -5.56
CA LEU A 117 9.86 2.12 -4.08
C LEU A 117 8.44 2.48 -3.62
N ILE A 118 7.79 3.42 -4.31
CA ILE A 118 6.37 3.75 -4.08
C ILE A 118 5.49 2.53 -4.34
N THR A 119 5.73 1.80 -5.43
CA THR A 119 4.94 0.62 -5.81
C THR A 119 5.07 -0.48 -4.76
N GLU A 120 6.28 -0.72 -4.24
CA GLU A 120 6.51 -1.65 -3.13
C GLU A 120 5.74 -1.24 -1.86
N SER A 121 5.74 0.05 -1.50
CA SER A 121 5.00 0.54 -0.33
C SER A 121 3.48 0.33 -0.43
N VAL A 122 2.93 0.45 -1.65
CA VAL A 122 1.52 0.17 -1.93
C VAL A 122 1.21 -1.33 -1.82
N PHE A 123 2.14 -2.19 -2.22
CA PHE A 123 2.03 -3.64 -2.00
C PHE A 123 2.07 -3.99 -0.50
N ASP A 124 2.98 -3.40 0.28
CA ASP A 124 3.05 -3.59 1.73
C ASP A 124 1.76 -3.13 2.43
N ALA A 125 1.23 -1.99 2.01
CA ALA A 125 -0.08 -1.50 2.43
C ALA A 125 -1.21 -2.50 2.14
N ALA A 126 -1.22 -3.06 0.93
CA ALA A 126 -2.21 -4.06 0.53
C ALA A 126 -2.07 -5.35 1.33
N TYR A 127 -0.86 -5.85 1.57
CA TYR A 127 -0.62 -7.04 2.38
C TYR A 127 -1.02 -6.85 3.84
N ALA A 128 -0.72 -5.68 4.42
CA ALA A 128 -1.16 -5.35 5.77
C ALA A 128 -2.69 -5.34 5.88
N ILE A 129 -3.40 -4.84 4.86
CA ILE A 129 -4.86 -4.87 4.82
C ILE A 129 -5.37 -6.31 4.62
N GLU A 130 -4.75 -7.09 3.74
CA GLU A 130 -5.13 -8.48 3.45
C GLU A 130 -5.05 -9.37 4.70
N ASP A 131 -3.94 -9.31 5.44
CA ASP A 131 -3.73 -10.10 6.67
C ASP A 131 -4.80 -9.79 7.74
N ASN A 132 -5.14 -8.50 7.87
CA ASN A 132 -6.19 -8.04 8.77
C ASN A 132 -7.59 -8.47 8.31
N ILE A 133 -7.85 -8.55 6.99
CA ILE A 133 -9.11 -9.06 6.42
C ILE A 133 -9.24 -10.57 6.62
N ARG A 134 -8.17 -11.35 6.43
CA ARG A 134 -8.16 -12.80 6.69
C ARG A 134 -8.58 -13.09 8.12
N SER A 135 -8.00 -12.35 9.07
CA SER A 135 -8.41 -12.45 10.47
C SER A 135 -9.93 -12.25 10.61
N ILE A 136 -10.49 -11.15 10.09
CA ILE A 136 -11.94 -10.88 10.15
C ILE A 136 -12.77 -12.02 9.53
N SER A 137 -12.32 -12.58 8.42
CA SER A 137 -12.99 -13.70 7.75
C SER A 137 -13.09 -14.92 8.67
N ASP A 138 -12.04 -15.26 9.40
CA ASP A 138 -12.04 -16.38 10.34
C ASP A 138 -13.03 -16.15 11.50
N TYR A 139 -13.05 -14.93 12.07
CA TYR A 139 -14.03 -14.56 13.09
C TYR A 139 -15.47 -14.63 12.53
N ALA A 140 -15.68 -14.22 11.28
CA ALA A 140 -17.00 -14.27 10.64
C ALA A 140 -17.48 -15.72 10.41
N TYR A 141 -16.59 -16.62 9.98
CA TYR A 141 -16.92 -18.04 9.82
C TYR A 141 -17.33 -18.69 11.14
N LEU A 142 -16.62 -18.39 12.24
CA LEU A 142 -16.96 -18.93 13.56
C LEU A 142 -18.36 -18.47 14.01
N VAL A 143 -18.72 -17.21 13.76
CA VAL A 143 -20.07 -16.68 14.04
C VAL A 143 -21.13 -17.42 13.22
N LEU A 144 -20.89 -17.65 11.93
CA LEU A 144 -21.83 -18.36 11.06
C LEU A 144 -22.03 -19.81 11.52
N GLU A 145 -20.96 -20.50 11.91
CA GLU A 145 -21.03 -21.86 12.44
C GLU A 145 -21.87 -21.95 13.72
N VAL A 146 -21.66 -21.02 14.67
CA VAL A 146 -22.47 -20.96 15.91
C VAL A 146 -23.95 -20.70 15.60
N ILE A 147 -24.25 -19.79 14.67
CA ILE A 147 -25.62 -19.50 14.24
C ILE A 147 -26.26 -20.74 13.61
N ASP A 148 -25.55 -21.47 12.76
CA ASP A 148 -26.05 -22.68 12.12
C ASP A 148 -26.32 -23.80 13.13
N VAL A 149 -25.46 -23.98 14.13
CA VAL A 149 -25.70 -24.94 15.24
C VAL A 149 -26.98 -24.60 16.00
N ILE A 150 -27.16 -23.32 16.39
CA ILE A 150 -28.37 -22.85 17.09
C ILE A 150 -29.61 -23.06 16.22
N LYS A 151 -29.55 -22.64 14.95
CA LYS A 151 -30.65 -22.75 13.98
C LYS A 151 -31.05 -24.20 13.72
N ASN A 152 -30.08 -25.10 13.55
CA ASN A 152 -30.33 -26.52 13.31
C ASN A 152 -30.95 -27.21 14.52
N THR A 153 -30.59 -26.78 15.73
CA THR A 153 -31.15 -27.37 16.94
C THR A 153 -32.55 -26.83 17.25
N LEU A 154 -32.82 -25.56 16.94
CA LEU A 154 -34.17 -24.99 17.01
C LEU A 154 -35.13 -25.60 15.97
N LYS A 155 -34.65 -25.90 14.75
CA LYS A 155 -35.45 -26.56 13.70
C LYS A 155 -35.74 -28.05 13.94
N ARG A 156 -35.00 -28.71 14.83
CA ARG A 156 -35.19 -30.13 15.20
C ARG A 156 -36.24 -30.33 16.30
N LYS A 157 -36.87 -29.26 16.77
CA LYS A 157 -37.96 -29.24 17.74
C LYS A 157 -39.28 -28.96 17.02
#